data_AF-A0AA97F654-F1
#
_entry.id   AF-A0AA97F654-F1
#
_cell.length_a   1.000
_cell.length_b   1.000
_cell.length_c   1.000
_cell.angle_alpha   90.00
_cell.angle_beta   90.00
_cell.angle_gamma   90.00
#
_symmetry.space_group_name_H-M   'P 1'
#
loop_
_entity.id
_entity.type
_entity.pdbx_description
1 polymer ?
#
loop_
_entity_poly.entity_id
_entity_poly.type
_entity_poly.pdbx_seq_one_letter_code
_entity_poly.pdbx_strand_id
1 'polypeptide(L)' 'MPTKATTIITLADLCSEMKIKPREARMMLRLAVSKKDEYPALKETHVPRHPWQWAKGSKALIEAKKALSTPLND' A
#
# COMPACT_ATOMS: atom_id res chain seq x y z
N MET A 1 31.06 -1.31 0.12
CA MET A 1 29.77 -1.35 -0.60
C MET A 1 28.68 -0.93 0.38
N PRO A 2 28.01 0.23 0.26
CA PRO A 2 26.94 0.56 1.18
C PRO A 2 25.68 -0.20 0.77
N THR A 3 25.33 -1.21 1.56
CA THR A 3 24.04 -1.90 1.56
C THR A 3 22.91 -0.87 1.62
N LYS A 4 22.10 -0.79 0.54
CA LYS A 4 20.87 0.02 0.52
C LYS A 4 20.00 -0.41 1.70
N ALA A 5 19.93 0.42 2.74
CA ALA A 5 18.96 0.26 3.81
C ALA A 5 17.57 0.34 3.16
N THR A 6 16.90 -0.81 3.04
CA THR A 6 15.55 -0.90 2.49
C THR A 6 14.62 -0.18 3.44
N THR A 7 14.39 1.12 3.22
CA THR A 7 13.46 1.88 4.06
C THR A 7 12.07 1.28 3.86
N ILE A 8 11.56 0.59 4.88
CA ILE A 8 10.22 0.03 4.85
C ILE A 8 9.25 1.15 5.21
N ILE A 9 8.26 1.35 4.36
CA ILE A 9 7.14 2.25 4.61
C ILE A 9 5.99 1.40 5.12
N THR A 10 5.47 1.74 6.29
CA THR A 10 4.32 1.06 6.87
C THR A 10 3.03 1.75 6.47
N LEU A 11 1.90 1.04 6.63
CA LEU A 11 0.59 1.65 6.48
C LEU A 11 0.38 2.85 7.41
N ALA A 12 0.94 2.82 8.63
CA ALA A 12 0.81 3.93 9.56
C ALA A 12 1.49 5.20 9.03
N ASP A 13 2.65 5.05 8.38
CA ASP A 13 3.35 6.15 7.72
C ASP A 13 2.52 6.71 6.57
N LEU A 14 1.94 5.84 5.73
CA LEU A 14 1.05 6.26 4.64
C LEU A 14 -0.22 6.96 5.13
N CYS A 15 -0.85 6.44 6.19
CA CYS A 15 -2.02 7.04 6.80
C CYS A 15 -1.71 8.43 7.37
N SER A 16 -0.52 8.60 7.97
CA SER A 16 -0.06 9.89 8.48
C SER A 16 0.23 10.87 7.35
N GLU A 17 0.92 10.42 6.28
CA GLU A 17 1.27 11.24 5.11
C GLU A 17 0.03 11.71 4.35
N MET A 18 -0.91 10.78 4.10
CA MET A 18 -2.13 11.05 3.33
C MET A 18 -3.29 11.56 4.18
N LYS A 19 -3.13 11.63 5.51
CA LYS A 19 -4.19 11.97 6.48
C LYS A 19 -5.45 11.10 6.33
N ILE A 20 -5.27 9.82 6.00
CA ILE A 20 -6.36 8.85 5.83
C ILE A 20 -6.52 8.05 7.13
N LYS A 21 -7.77 7.77 7.53
CA LYS A 21 -8.02 6.91 8.69
C LYS A 21 -7.47 5.50 8.43
N PRO A 22 -6.76 4.88 9.39
CA PRO A 22 -6.23 3.52 9.22
C PRO A 22 -7.27 2.46 8.83
N ARG A 23 -8.54 2.66 9.22
CA ARG A 23 -9.64 1.78 8.84
C ARG A 23 -9.97 1.86 7.35
N GLU A 24 -10.13 3.08 6.83
CA GLU A 24 -10.42 3.35 5.41
C GLU A 24 -9.26 2.91 4.54
N ALA A 25 -8.02 3.25 4.91
CA ALA A 25 -6.84 2.85 4.17
C ALA A 25 -6.75 1.32 4.00
N ARG A 26 -7.00 0.55 5.07
CA ARG A 26 -7.05 -0.92 4.98
C ARG A 26 -8.17 -1.41 4.06
N MET A 27 -9.33 -0.75 4.07
CA MET A 27 -10.46 -1.13 3.23
C MET A 27 -10.14 -0.91 1.75
N MET A 28 -9.61 0.26 1.41
CA MET A 28 -9.19 0.60 0.06
C MET A 28 -8.09 -0.34 -0.45
N LEU A 29 -7.09 -0.63 0.39
CA LEU A 29 -6.01 -1.55 0.03
C LEU A 29 -6.51 -2.99 -0.17
N ARG A 30 -7.48 -3.46 0.63
CA ARG A 30 -8.11 -4.76 0.40
C ARG A 30 -8.84 -4.82 -0.94
N LEU A 31 -9.60 -3.77 -1.29
CA LEU A 31 -10.26 -3.68 -2.59
C LEU A 31 -9.25 -3.65 -3.74
N ALA A 32 -8.15 -2.92 -3.59
CA ALA A 32 -7.07 -2.85 -4.57
C ALA A 32 -6.37 -4.20 -4.77
N VAL A 33 -6.13 -4.98 -3.70
CA VAL A 33 -5.60 -6.34 -3.81
C VAL A 33 -6.54 -7.29 -4.55
N SER A 34 -7.85 -7.10 -4.41
CA SER A 34 -8.83 -7.87 -5.21
C SER A 34 -8.74 -7.53 -6.70
N LYS A 35 -8.45 -6.27 -7.04
CA LYS A 35 -8.28 -5.76 -8.40
C LYS A 35 -6.89 -6.09 -8.98
N LYS A 36 -6.63 -7.38 -9.24
CA LYS A 36 -5.35 -7.85 -9.83
C LYS A 36 -5.01 -7.14 -11.15
N ASP A 37 -6.03 -6.77 -11.93
CA ASP A 37 -5.87 -6.13 -13.23
C ASP A 37 -5.36 -4.68 -13.12
N GLU A 38 -5.68 -4.00 -12.01
CA GLU A 38 -5.25 -2.62 -11.75
C GLU A 38 -4.00 -2.55 -10.86
N TYR A 39 -3.82 -3.49 -9.92
CA TYR A 39 -2.76 -3.50 -8.90
C TYR A 39 -2.08 -4.87 -8.76
N PRO A 40 -1.38 -5.35 -9.81
CA PRO A 40 -0.76 -6.67 -9.80
C PRO A 40 0.37 -6.78 -8.77
N ALA A 41 1.22 -5.76 -8.60
CA ALA A 41 2.35 -5.81 -7.68
C ALA A 41 1.90 -5.72 -6.21
N LEU A 42 0.83 -4.97 -5.94
CA LEU A 42 0.21 -4.89 -4.62
C LEU A 42 -0.36 -6.23 -4.19
N LYS A 43 -1.05 -6.94 -5.11
CA LYS A 43 -1.57 -8.28 -4.83
C LYS A 43 -0.46 -9.30 -4.62
N GLU A 44 0.58 -9.26 -5.45
CA GLU A 44 1.68 -10.22 -5.40
C GLU A 44 2.52 -10.09 -4.13
N THR A 45 2.68 -8.86 -3.61
CA THR A 45 3.42 -8.59 -2.37
C THR A 45 2.56 -8.67 -1.11
N HIS A 46 1.24 -8.67 -1.24
CA HIS A 46 0.33 -8.71 -0.10
C HIS A 46 0.20 -10.13 0.48
N VAL A 47 0.58 -10.28 1.75
CA VAL A 47 0.39 -11.51 2.51
C VAL A 47 -0.80 -11.36 3.46
N PRO A 48 -1.83 -12.22 3.35
CA PRO A 48 -2.96 -12.19 4.28
C PRO A 48 -2.52 -12.30 5.74
N ARG A 49 -3.17 -11.54 6.63
CA ARG A 49 -2.86 -11.47 8.09
C ARG A 49 -1.50 -10.87 8.45
N HIS A 50 -0.70 -10.43 7.47
CA HIS A 50 0.50 -9.65 7.75
C HIS A 50 0.21 -8.14 7.78
N PRO A 51 1.01 -7.37 8.52
CA PRO A 51 0.92 -5.92 8.48
C PRO A 51 1.29 -5.41 7.07
N TRP A 52 0.56 -4.38 6.64
CA TRP A 52 0.82 -3.68 5.39
C TRP A 52 2.13 -2.90 5.48
N GLN A 53 3.11 -3.34 4.70
CA GLN A 53 4.45 -2.78 4.65
C GLN A 53 4.97 -2.89 3.21
N TRP A 54 5.69 -1.86 2.76
CA TRP A 54 6.24 -1.84 1.42
C TRP A 54 7.67 -1.30 1.44
N ALA A 55 8.53 -1.82 0.58
CA ALA A 55 9.84 -1.21 0.36
C ALA A 55 9.66 0.15 -0.32
N LYS A 56 10.37 1.17 0.16
CA LYS A 56 10.42 2.50 -0.45
C LYS A 56 10.90 2.38 -1.90
N GLY A 57 10.10 2.91 -2.83
CA GLY A 57 10.35 2.82 -4.27
C GLY A 57 9.90 1.52 -4.94
N SER A 58 9.23 0.62 -4.21
CA SER A 58 8.61 -0.57 -4.83
C SER A 58 7.38 -0.22 -5.65
N LYS A 59 7.10 -1.03 -6.68
CA LYS A 59 5.87 -0.92 -7.49
C LYS A 59 4.61 -1.06 -6.63
N ALA A 60 4.65 -1.98 -5.66
CA ALA A 60 3.56 -2.19 -4.71
C ALA A 60 3.25 -0.94 -3.86
N LEU A 61 4.27 -0.16 -3.46
CA LEU A 61 4.05 1.11 -2.76
C LEU A 61 3.36 2.14 -3.64
N ILE A 62 3.78 2.26 -4.90
CA ILE A 62 3.19 3.20 -5.87
C ILE A 62 1.72 2.83 -6.09
N GLU A 63 1.45 1.54 -6.28
CA GLU A 63 0.10 1.00 -6.40
C GLU A 63 -0.73 1.22 -5.13
N ALA A 64 -0.16 1.03 -3.94
CA ALA A 64 -0.80 1.31 -2.66
C ALA A 64 -1.18 2.80 -2.54
N LYS A 65 -0.25 3.72 -2.86
CA LYS A 65 -0.54 5.16 -2.85
C LYS A 65 -1.63 5.53 -3.86
N LYS A 66 -1.61 4.93 -5.06
CA LYS A 66 -2.64 5.13 -6.07
C LYS A 66 -4.01 4.64 -5.61
N ALA A 67 -4.06 3.45 -5.01
CA ALA A 67 -5.28 2.89 -4.42
C ALA A 67 -5.85 3.77 -3.31
N LEU A 68 -4.99 4.33 -2.45
CA LEU A 68 -5.38 5.24 -1.37
C LEU A 68 -5.76 6.64 -1.86
N SER A 69 -5.24 7.07 -3.01
CA SER A 69 -5.55 8.36 -3.62
C SER A 69 -6.81 8.31 -4.49
N THR A 70 -7.32 7.14 -4.83
CA THR A 70 -8.55 7.00 -5.62
C THR A 70 -9.73 7.17 -4.67
N PRO A 71 -10.50 8.26 -4.74
CA PRO A 71 -11.66 8.43 -3.87
C PRO A 71 -12.60 7.26 -4.11
N LEU A 72 -13.02 6.61 -3.01
CA LEU A 72 -14.13 5.68 -3.02
C LEU A 72 -15.37 6.53 -3.34
N ASN A 73 -15.69 6.68 -4.61
CA ASN A 73 -16.93 7.31 -5.06
C ASN A 73 -18.04 6.30 -4.72
N ASP A 74 -18.69 6.50 -3.56
CA ASP A 74 -20.04 6.00 -3.29
C ASP A 74 -21.03 6.64 -4.27
#